data_AF-A0A1H4P2E1-F1
#
_entry.id   AF-A0A1H4P2E1-F1
#
_cell.length_a   1.000
_cell.length_b   1.000
_cell.length_c   1.000
_cell.angle_alpha   90.00
_cell.angle_beta   90.00
_cell.angle_gamma   90.00
#
_symmetry.space_group_name_H-M   'P 1'
#
loop_
_entity.id
_entity.type
_entity.pdbx_description
1 polymer ?
#
loop_
_entity_poly.entity_id
_entity_poly.type
_entity_poly.pdbx_seq_one_letter_code
_entity_poly.pdbx_strand_id
1 'polypeptide(L)'
;MRSYRALWALAAVASACAGCGRLAPPPVPDGEPAELPPQRMTTVWSDGKGGVLKLKPDGTFTADRVCGDYDIDAFGPKNEPRSGSGTWKADGWKGQTSITVSYDPGDVDSGYEALREGTTSKLWTYVGDPDDGHSLCVLAERHG
;
A
#
# COMPACT_ATOMS: atom_id res chain seq x y z
N MET A 1 18.20 37.08 64.35
CA MET A 1 17.88 35.71 64.80
C MET A 1 16.64 35.23 64.04
N ARG A 2 16.70 34.00 63.49
CA ARG A 2 15.63 33.21 62.82
C ARG A 2 15.05 33.81 61.52
N SER A 3 15.35 33.23 60.35
CA SER A 3 14.66 32.06 59.72
C SER A 3 13.15 32.32 59.61
N TYR A 4 12.53 32.32 58.43
CA TYR A 4 12.19 31.09 57.70
C TYR A 4 12.08 31.31 56.18
N ARG A 5 12.68 30.36 55.45
CA ARG A 5 12.40 30.07 54.04
C ARG A 5 10.94 29.62 53.90
N ALA A 6 10.24 30.14 52.90
CA ALA A 6 9.03 29.51 52.37
C ALA A 6 9.10 29.55 50.84
N LEU A 7 9.70 28.50 50.29
CA LEU A 7 9.61 28.12 48.89
C LEU A 7 8.16 27.73 48.60
N TRP A 8 7.46 28.50 47.77
CA TRP A 8 6.27 28.02 47.10
C TRP A 8 6.62 27.69 45.65
N ALA A 9 6.92 26.41 45.43
CA ALA A 9 6.98 25.81 44.12
C ALA A 9 5.54 25.68 43.60
N LEU A 10 5.17 26.48 42.60
CA LEU A 10 3.99 26.19 41.79
C LEU A 10 4.46 25.33 40.62
N ALA A 11 4.11 24.05 40.69
CA ALA A 11 4.35 23.05 39.68
C ALA A 11 3.65 23.46 38.37
N ALA A 12 4.45 23.63 37.32
CA ALA A 12 3.95 23.66 35.96
C ALA A 12 3.46 22.25 35.60
N VAL A 13 2.15 22.01 35.65
CA VAL A 13 1.56 20.82 35.02
C VAL A 13 1.36 21.15 33.55
N ALA A 14 2.44 21.04 32.78
CA ALA A 14 2.33 20.92 31.34
C ALA A 14 1.88 19.49 31.04
N SER A 15 0.58 19.29 30.91
CA SER A 15 0.03 18.04 30.37
C SER A 15 0.52 17.88 28.94
N ALA A 16 1.51 17.01 28.75
CA ALA A 16 1.93 16.57 27.44
C ALA A 16 0.80 15.75 26.81
N CYS A 17 0.11 16.31 25.80
CA CYS A 17 -0.62 15.48 24.84
C CYS A 17 0.42 14.78 23.95
N ALA A 18 1.11 13.78 24.49
CA ALA A 18 1.83 12.79 23.70
C ALA A 18 0.80 11.78 23.17
N GLY A 19 0.18 12.15 22.06
CA GLY A 19 -0.88 11.35 21.45
C GLY A 19 -1.28 11.87 20.08
N CYS A 20 -0.33 12.27 19.24
CA CYS A 20 -0.59 12.38 17.81
C CYS A 20 -0.63 10.96 17.23
N GLY A 21 -1.74 10.24 17.46
CA GLY A 21 -2.14 9.19 16.53
C GLY A 21 -2.16 9.80 15.13
N ARG A 22 -1.66 9.08 14.13
CA ARG A 22 -1.59 9.57 12.75
C ARG A 22 -3.01 9.84 12.25
N LEU A 23 -3.47 11.09 12.30
CA LEU A 23 -4.82 11.50 11.89
C LEU A 23 -5.04 11.48 10.36
N ALA A 24 -4.07 11.03 9.57
CA ALA A 24 -4.17 10.98 8.12
C ALA A 24 -3.53 9.70 7.57
N PRO A 25 -4.11 9.10 6.51
CA PRO A 25 -3.49 8.01 5.78
C PRO A 25 -2.10 8.44 5.28
N PRO A 26 -1.15 7.49 5.08
CA PRO A 26 0.08 7.82 4.39
C PRO A 26 -0.26 8.41 3.01
N PRO A 27 0.53 9.38 2.53
CA PRO A 27 0.25 9.97 1.22
C PRO A 27 0.34 8.91 0.12
N VAL A 28 -0.45 9.11 -0.94
CA VAL A 28 -0.31 8.35 -2.19
C VAL A 28 1.15 8.40 -2.66
N PRO A 29 1.72 7.29 -3.17
CA PRO A 29 3.08 7.29 -3.68
C PRO A 29 3.31 8.35 -4.77
N ASP A 30 4.55 8.84 -4.89
CA ASP A 30 4.91 9.79 -5.93
C ASP A 30 4.59 9.26 -7.34
N GLY A 31 3.98 10.12 -8.15
CA GLY A 31 3.59 9.85 -9.54
C GLY A 31 2.22 10.41 -9.87
N GLU A 32 1.94 10.56 -11.17
CA GLU A 32 0.63 10.97 -11.66
C GLU A 32 -0.20 9.73 -12.05
N PRO A 33 -1.54 9.76 -11.89
CA PRO A 33 -2.42 8.73 -12.43
C PRO A 33 -2.14 8.45 -13.91
N ALA A 34 -2.14 7.18 -14.30
CA ALA A 34 -1.70 6.80 -15.62
C ALA A 34 -2.55 5.71 -16.26
N GLU A 35 -2.83 5.88 -17.55
CA GLU A 35 -3.31 4.79 -18.41
C GLU A 35 -2.12 3.97 -18.92
N LEU A 36 -2.13 2.68 -18.66
CA LEU A 36 -1.09 1.76 -19.11
C LEU A 36 -1.55 1.00 -20.36
N PRO A 37 -0.80 1.03 -21.47
CA PRO A 37 -1.09 0.16 -22.60
C PRO A 37 -0.84 -1.31 -22.22
N PRO A 38 -1.48 -2.29 -22.90
CA PRO A 38 -1.35 -3.72 -22.57
C PRO A 38 0.09 -4.23 -22.44
N GLN A 39 1.00 -3.74 -23.27
CA GLN A 39 2.42 -4.13 -23.25
C GLN A 39 3.14 -3.67 -21.97
N ARG A 40 2.69 -2.58 -21.34
CA ARG A 40 3.23 -2.09 -20.06
C ARG A 40 2.62 -2.79 -18.86
N MET A 41 1.38 -3.26 -18.97
CA MET A 41 0.74 -4.07 -17.93
C MET A 41 1.36 -5.46 -17.82
N THR A 42 1.61 -6.08 -18.97
CA THR A 42 2.02 -7.49 -19.10
C THR A 42 3.52 -7.71 -18.89
N THR A 43 4.00 -7.30 -17.72
CA THR A 43 5.41 -7.30 -17.34
C THR A 43 5.61 -7.89 -15.93
N VAL A 44 6.83 -7.75 -15.42
CA VAL A 44 7.18 -8.06 -14.03
C VAL A 44 7.17 -6.79 -13.21
N TRP A 45 6.44 -6.83 -12.09
CA TRP A 45 6.31 -5.79 -11.10
C TRP A 45 6.99 -6.24 -9.81
N SER A 46 7.70 -5.35 -9.11
CA SER A 46 8.39 -5.69 -7.87
C SER A 46 8.22 -4.63 -6.80
N ASP A 47 8.10 -5.08 -5.54
CA ASP A 47 8.04 -4.22 -4.37
C ASP A 47 9.42 -3.75 -3.86
N GLY A 48 10.51 -4.18 -4.51
CA GLY A 48 11.89 -3.91 -4.09
C GLY A 48 12.34 -4.63 -2.80
N LYS A 49 11.46 -5.42 -2.18
CA LYS A 49 11.66 -6.17 -0.92
C LYS A 49 11.61 -7.69 -1.15
N GLY A 50 11.71 -8.10 -2.41
CA GLY A 50 11.69 -9.50 -2.85
C GLY A 50 10.29 -10.04 -3.14
N GLY A 51 9.27 -9.19 -3.21
CA GLY A 51 7.96 -9.49 -3.77
C GLY A 51 7.95 -9.25 -5.28
N VAL A 52 7.34 -10.17 -6.04
CA VAL A 52 7.31 -10.15 -7.50
C VAL A 52 5.95 -10.58 -8.04
N LEU A 53 5.29 -9.69 -8.78
CA LEU A 53 4.06 -9.97 -9.52
C LEU A 53 4.36 -9.98 -11.02
N LYS A 54 4.06 -11.08 -11.70
CA LYS A 54 4.21 -11.18 -13.15
C LYS A 54 2.84 -11.31 -13.81
N LEU A 55 2.44 -10.29 -14.56
CA LEU A 55 1.21 -10.30 -15.36
C LEU A 55 1.54 -10.77 -16.78
N LYS A 56 0.74 -11.68 -17.32
CA LYS A 56 0.95 -12.23 -18.67
C LYS A 56 -0.13 -11.77 -19.64
N PRO A 57 0.17 -11.67 -20.95
CA PRO A 57 -0.81 -11.26 -21.97
C PRO A 57 -2.04 -12.16 -22.10
N ASP A 58 -1.97 -13.40 -21.62
CA ASP A 58 -3.08 -14.36 -21.63
C ASP A 58 -4.10 -14.15 -20.50
N GLY A 59 -3.94 -13.09 -19.69
CA GLY A 59 -4.80 -12.82 -18.54
C GLY A 59 -4.46 -13.63 -17.30
N THR A 60 -3.33 -14.36 -17.28
CA THR A 60 -2.84 -15.08 -16.08
C THR A 60 -1.74 -14.32 -15.36
N PHE A 61 -1.55 -14.59 -14.08
CA PHE A 61 -0.41 -14.07 -13.31
C PHE A 61 0.27 -15.12 -12.44
N THR A 62 1.49 -14.79 -12.01
CA THR A 62 2.19 -15.46 -10.90
C THR A 62 2.68 -14.42 -9.91
N ALA A 63 2.52 -14.69 -8.63
CA ALA A 63 2.94 -13.87 -7.52
C ALA A 63 3.90 -14.66 -6.62
N ASP A 64 4.98 -14.02 -6.20
CA ASP A 64 5.87 -14.51 -5.15
C ASP A 64 6.03 -13.44 -4.09
N ARG A 65 5.50 -13.70 -2.88
CA ARG A 65 5.49 -12.80 -1.71
C ARG A 65 5.17 -11.35 -2.08
N VAL A 66 4.17 -11.14 -2.92
CA VAL A 66 3.76 -9.81 -3.37
C VAL A 66 3.00 -9.16 -2.23
N CYS A 67 3.28 -7.89 -1.96
CA CYS A 67 2.37 -7.09 -1.13
C CYS A 67 1.03 -6.89 -1.82
N GLY A 68 -0.02 -6.63 -1.07
CA GLY A 68 -1.33 -6.30 -1.61
C GLY A 68 -2.34 -6.23 -0.48
N ASP A 69 -3.51 -5.69 -0.80
CA ASP A 69 -4.67 -5.78 0.08
C ASP A 69 -5.44 -7.04 -0.31
N TYR A 70 -5.39 -8.05 0.55
CA TYR A 70 -5.90 -9.40 0.27
C TYR A 70 -7.11 -9.75 1.13
N ASP A 71 -7.69 -8.75 1.80
CA ASP A 71 -8.80 -8.92 2.72
C ASP A 71 -10.13 -8.90 1.96
N ILE A 72 -10.94 -9.95 2.15
CA ILE A 72 -12.33 -10.02 1.69
C ILE A 72 -13.30 -9.45 2.73
N ASP A 73 -12.86 -9.35 3.99
CA ASP A 73 -13.65 -8.97 5.16
C ASP A 73 -12.92 -7.83 5.89
N ALA A 74 -12.96 -6.62 5.31
CA ALA A 74 -12.33 -5.31 5.64
C ALA A 74 -11.91 -4.92 7.09
N PHE A 75 -11.73 -5.84 8.03
CA PHE A 75 -11.62 -5.68 9.48
C PHE A 75 -10.87 -6.84 10.17
N GLY A 76 -10.05 -7.64 9.47
CA GLY A 76 -9.34 -8.81 10.06
C GLY A 76 -7.86 -8.96 9.66
N PRO A 77 -6.99 -9.59 10.48
CA PRO A 77 -5.57 -9.67 10.18
C PRO A 77 -5.25 -10.82 9.20
N LYS A 78 -4.74 -10.49 8.01
CA LYS A 78 -3.47 -11.00 7.41
C LYS A 78 -3.27 -10.45 5.99
N ASN A 79 -2.92 -9.17 5.89
CA ASN A 79 -2.30 -8.59 4.70
C ASN A 79 -0.81 -8.97 4.58
N GLU A 80 -0.52 -10.25 4.80
CA GLU A 80 0.82 -10.80 4.61
C GLU A 80 1.12 -10.90 3.11
N PRO A 81 2.39 -10.70 2.69
CA PRO A 81 2.75 -10.87 1.31
C PRO A 81 2.37 -12.26 0.79
N ARG A 82 1.68 -12.32 -0.35
CA ARG A 82 1.07 -13.54 -0.88
C ARG A 82 1.85 -14.09 -2.07
N SER A 83 1.99 -15.41 -2.11
CA SER A 83 2.45 -16.14 -3.29
C SER A 83 1.28 -16.92 -3.88
N GLY A 84 1.32 -17.15 -5.20
CA GLY A 84 0.29 -17.93 -5.89
C GLY A 84 0.20 -17.59 -7.37
N SER A 85 -0.91 -17.97 -7.97
CA SER A 85 -1.23 -17.70 -9.38
C SER A 85 -2.73 -17.53 -9.53
N GLY A 86 -3.15 -17.06 -10.69
CA GLY A 86 -4.56 -16.97 -11.05
C GLY A 86 -4.75 -16.11 -12.28
N THR A 87 -5.85 -15.36 -12.31
CA THR A 87 -6.18 -14.47 -13.43
C THR A 87 -6.08 -13.01 -13.04
N TRP A 88 -5.91 -12.13 -14.03
CA TRP A 88 -5.94 -10.69 -13.82
C TRP A 88 -6.76 -10.01 -14.90
N LYS A 89 -7.30 -8.85 -14.55
CA LYS A 89 -8.03 -7.96 -15.46
C LYS A 89 -7.57 -6.54 -15.23
N ALA A 90 -7.65 -5.73 -16.28
CA ALA A 90 -7.50 -4.29 -16.16
C ALA A 90 -8.80 -3.61 -16.55
N ASP A 91 -9.10 -2.54 -15.84
CA ASP A 91 -10.10 -1.56 -16.21
C ASP A 91 -9.48 -0.15 -16.18
N GLY A 92 -10.31 0.85 -16.46
CA GLY A 92 -9.87 2.23 -16.44
C GLY A 92 -10.96 3.15 -15.95
N TRP A 93 -10.60 4.06 -15.06
CA TRP A 93 -11.48 5.12 -14.56
C TRP A 93 -10.73 6.45 -14.52
N LYS A 94 -11.35 7.51 -15.08
CA LYS A 94 -10.81 8.88 -15.06
C LYS A 94 -9.34 9.03 -15.50
N GLY A 95 -8.91 8.27 -16.50
CA GLY A 95 -7.53 8.35 -17.01
C GLY A 95 -6.50 7.57 -16.19
N GLN A 96 -6.95 6.63 -15.36
CA GLN A 96 -6.10 5.75 -14.57
C GLN A 96 -6.48 4.29 -14.84
N THR A 97 -5.46 3.46 -15.05
CA THR A 97 -5.64 2.01 -15.13
C THR A 97 -5.71 1.41 -13.72
N SER A 98 -6.73 0.59 -13.46
CA SER A 98 -6.78 -0.30 -12.29
C SER A 98 -6.53 -1.74 -12.74
N ILE A 99 -5.80 -2.50 -11.94
CA ILE A 99 -5.51 -3.92 -12.17
C ILE A 99 -6.02 -4.73 -10.99
N THR A 100 -6.90 -5.68 -11.26
CA THR A 100 -7.36 -6.65 -10.27
C THR A 100 -6.73 -8.00 -10.57
N VAL A 101 -6.08 -8.60 -9.56
CA VAL A 101 -5.60 -9.98 -9.61
C VAL A 101 -6.50 -10.86 -8.74
N SER A 102 -6.87 -12.04 -9.25
CA SER A 102 -7.75 -13.01 -8.60
C SER A 102 -7.00 -14.34 -8.44
N TYR A 103 -6.71 -14.73 -7.20
CA TYR A 103 -5.89 -15.90 -6.87
C TYR A 103 -6.67 -17.22 -6.93
N ASP A 104 -6.03 -18.24 -7.52
CA ASP A 104 -6.49 -19.62 -7.60
C ASP A 104 -5.55 -20.58 -6.83
N PRO A 105 -6.07 -21.52 -6.03
CA PRO A 105 -7.40 -21.52 -5.44
C PRO A 105 -7.50 -20.46 -4.32
N GLY A 106 -8.70 -19.97 -4.03
CA GLY A 106 -8.93 -19.21 -2.81
C GLY A 106 -9.82 -17.97 -2.93
N ASP A 107 -10.31 -17.62 -4.14
CA ASP A 107 -11.24 -16.51 -4.38
C ASP A 107 -10.83 -15.22 -3.65
N VAL A 108 -9.51 -14.95 -3.61
CA VAL A 108 -8.94 -13.74 -3.02
C VAL A 108 -8.51 -12.82 -4.13
N ASP A 109 -8.99 -11.58 -4.07
CA ASP A 109 -8.65 -10.55 -5.02
C ASP A 109 -7.70 -9.52 -4.40
N SER A 110 -6.98 -8.79 -5.26
CA SER A 110 -6.27 -7.57 -4.87
C SER A 110 -6.26 -6.59 -6.03
N GLY A 111 -6.58 -5.33 -5.75
CA GLY A 111 -6.60 -4.24 -6.72
C GLY A 111 -5.35 -3.36 -6.60
N TYR A 112 -4.88 -2.86 -7.74
CA TYR A 112 -3.80 -1.88 -7.80
C TYR A 112 -4.10 -0.78 -8.80
N GLU A 113 -3.81 0.45 -8.41
CA GLU A 113 -3.92 1.62 -9.26
C GLU A 113 -2.59 1.96 -9.93
N ALA A 114 -2.64 2.38 -11.20
CA ALA A 114 -1.45 2.74 -11.95
C ALA A 114 -1.02 4.18 -11.72
N LEU A 115 0.29 4.38 -11.51
CA LEU A 115 0.95 5.69 -11.49
C LEU A 115 2.11 5.72 -12.48
N ARG A 116 2.47 6.93 -12.91
CA ARG A 116 3.66 7.22 -13.71
C ARG A 116 4.54 8.23 -12.98
N GLU A 117 5.78 7.84 -12.72
CA GLU A 117 6.81 8.72 -12.17
C GLU A 117 7.98 8.78 -13.16
N GLY A 118 8.15 9.92 -13.84
CA GLY A 118 9.21 10.09 -14.84
C GLY A 118 9.08 9.09 -16.00
N THR A 119 9.97 8.10 -16.08
CA THR A 119 9.94 6.98 -17.04
C THR A 119 9.41 5.67 -16.46
N THR A 120 9.16 5.63 -15.16
CA THR A 120 8.82 4.42 -14.40
C THR A 120 7.31 4.32 -14.22
N SER A 121 6.76 3.13 -14.48
CA SER A 121 5.37 2.79 -14.15
C SER A 121 5.33 2.16 -12.76
N LYS A 122 4.29 2.46 -11.99
CA LYS A 122 4.03 1.84 -10.68
C LYS A 122 2.60 1.31 -10.62
N LEU A 123 2.40 0.26 -9.85
CA LEU A 123 1.12 -0.19 -9.34
C LEU A 123 1.11 0.02 -7.83
N TRP A 124 0.00 0.48 -7.24
CA TRP A 124 -0.05 0.69 -5.80
C TRP A 124 -1.44 0.45 -5.21
N THR A 125 -1.48 0.18 -3.91
CA THR A 125 -2.71 0.16 -3.11
C THR A 125 -2.42 0.45 -1.64
N TYR A 126 -3.43 0.90 -0.90
CA TYR A 126 -3.38 0.89 0.56
C TYR A 126 -3.57 -0.54 1.06
N VAL A 127 -2.93 -0.86 2.16
CA VAL A 127 -2.97 -2.19 2.76
C VAL A 127 -3.46 -2.06 4.19
N GLY A 128 -4.54 -2.80 4.50
CA GLY A 128 -5.10 -2.92 5.84
C GLY A 128 -6.14 -1.86 6.19
N ASP A 129 -6.68 -2.01 7.40
CA ASP A 129 -7.72 -1.16 7.95
C ASP A 129 -7.24 0.32 7.99
N PRO A 130 -8.06 1.26 7.45
CA PRO A 130 -7.80 2.68 7.54
C PRO A 130 -7.53 3.23 8.95
N ASP A 131 -8.18 2.66 9.96
CA ASP A 131 -8.13 3.15 11.33
C ASP A 131 -6.85 2.70 12.09
N ASP A 132 -6.21 1.62 11.64
CA ASP A 132 -4.97 1.08 12.22
C ASP A 132 -3.69 1.66 11.58
N GLY A 133 -3.85 2.67 10.71
CA GLY A 133 -2.78 3.30 9.96
C GLY A 133 -2.38 2.47 8.76
N HIS A 134 -2.73 2.93 7.56
CA HIS A 134 -2.44 2.17 6.36
C HIS A 134 -0.94 1.95 6.14
N SER A 135 -0.61 0.78 5.58
CA SER A 135 0.63 0.56 4.86
C SER A 135 0.40 0.76 3.36
N LEU A 136 1.46 1.02 2.60
CA LEU A 136 1.39 1.09 1.14
C LEU A 136 2.04 -0.16 0.54
N CYS A 137 1.32 -0.78 -0.39
CA CYS A 137 1.95 -1.66 -1.36
C CYS A 137 2.27 -0.84 -2.61
N VAL A 138 3.52 -0.88 -3.05
CA VAL A 138 3.97 -0.20 -4.26
C VAL A 138 4.82 -1.18 -5.05
N LEU A 139 4.44 -1.44 -6.29
CA LEU A 139 5.15 -2.30 -7.22
C LEU A 139 5.67 -1.44 -8.37
N ALA A 140 6.97 -1.42 -8.60
CA ALA A 140 7.56 -0.76 -9.75
C ALA A 140 7.74 -1.75 -10.91
N GLU A 141 7.55 -1.27 -12.14
CA GLU A 141 7.88 -2.01 -13.35
C GLU A 141 9.37 -2.40 -13.33
N ARG A 142 9.66 -3.69 -13.45
CA ARG A 142 11.04 -4.19 -13.57
C ARG A 142 11.42 -4.25 -15.04
N HIS A 143 12.32 -3.38 -15.47
CA HIS A 143 12.95 -3.51 -16.77
C HIS A 143 13.80 -4.79 -16.76
N GLY A 144 13.41 -5.75 -17.59
CA GLY A 144 14.16 -6.98 -17.85
C GLY A 144 15.38 -6.74 -18.73
#